data_AF-A0A132PB95-F1
#
_entry.id   AF-A0A132PB95-F1
#
_cell.length_a   1.000
_cell.length_b   1.000
_cell.length_c   1.000
_cell.angle_alpha   90.00
_cell.angle_beta   90.00
_cell.angle_gamma   90.00
#
_symmetry.space_group_name_H-M   'P 1'
#
loop_
_entity.id
_entity.type
_entity.pdbx_description
1 polymer ?
#
loop_
_entity_poly.entity_id
_entity_poly.type
_entity_poly.pdbx_seq_one_letter_code
_entity_poly.pdbx_strand_id
1 'polypeptide(L)'
;MPEFATVRYAMPGDDEGAWDLILVDDNDRRHEVNLAPGDADTVRALVSDGHGDSARVLAAMWTLWMDAASTNAESSAMASMPLRPYAHQTTAVYGAMLPQPLLRFLLADEPGTGKTIMAGLYIREMQRLGLVRRTLIVCPANLASKWIDDFERLLGGGLRQITAATVREDALNSNDLWVVSLELAAVNPAVQDALRPDKAGWDLVVFDEAHRLTPTAVGFHQVGRMLSVNTPRALLMTAMALDERQISYLQGTVNLVADADGVAELEQILVGLGISATVKDM
;
A
#
# COMPACT_ATOMS: atom_id res chain seq x y z
N MET A 1 -19.48 36.25 11.47
CA MET A 1 -19.76 34.84 11.13
C MET A 1 -18.73 34.38 10.13
N PRO A 2 -18.32 33.11 10.17
CA PRO A 2 -17.49 32.53 9.13
C PRO A 2 -18.22 32.59 7.78
N GLU A 3 -17.48 32.68 6.68
CA GLU A 3 -18.02 32.70 5.32
C GLU A 3 -18.73 31.37 4.98
N PHE A 4 -18.21 30.27 5.55
CA PHE A 4 -18.78 28.92 5.47
C PHE A 4 -18.75 28.27 6.86
N ALA A 5 -19.81 27.54 7.22
CA ALA A 5 -19.84 26.73 8.43
C ALA A 5 -20.84 25.59 8.30
N THR A 6 -20.58 24.50 9.02
CA THR A 6 -21.48 23.34 9.05
C THR A 6 -22.39 23.39 10.27
N VAL A 7 -23.70 23.23 10.08
CA VAL A 7 -24.65 23.03 11.18
C VAL A 7 -24.40 21.66 11.81
N ARG A 8 -23.96 21.63 13.07
CA ARG A 8 -23.77 20.39 13.85
C ARG A 8 -25.00 20.04 14.66
N TYR A 9 -25.69 21.05 15.17
CA TYR A 9 -26.92 20.89 15.94
C TYR A 9 -27.88 22.00 15.57
N ALA A 10 -29.16 21.66 15.51
CA ALA A 10 -30.26 22.60 15.29
C ALA A 10 -31.35 22.29 16.31
N MET A 11 -31.80 23.31 17.03
CA MET A 11 -32.83 23.21 18.04
C MET A 11 -33.90 24.27 17.77
N PRO A 12 -35.19 23.98 18.00
CA PRO A 12 -36.22 25.01 17.98
C PRO A 12 -35.89 26.09 19.03
N GLY A 13 -35.92 27.35 18.62
CA GLY A 13 -35.77 28.48 19.54
C GLY A 13 -37.06 28.76 20.33
N ASP A 14 -37.00 29.76 21.20
CA ASP A 14 -38.11 30.12 22.10
C ASP A 14 -39.34 30.69 21.34
N ASP A 15 -39.13 31.30 20.17
CA ASP A 15 -40.19 31.86 19.32
C ASP A 15 -40.62 30.89 18.21
N GLU A 16 -41.91 30.95 17.83
CA GLU A 16 -42.46 30.09 16.78
C GLU A 16 -41.79 30.37 15.43
N GLY A 17 -41.01 29.40 14.95
CA GLY A 17 -40.23 29.51 13.71
C GLY A 17 -38.77 29.96 13.89
N ALA A 18 -38.32 30.20 15.13
CA ALA A 18 -36.92 30.47 15.44
C ALA A 18 -36.11 29.17 15.60
N TRP A 19 -34.79 29.26 15.37
CA TRP A 19 -33.86 28.13 15.50
C TRP A 19 -32.56 28.55 16.16
N ASP A 20 -32.09 27.76 17.13
CA ASP A 20 -30.74 27.85 17.67
C ASP A 20 -29.85 26.80 16.99
N LEU A 21 -28.80 27.29 16.34
CA LEU A 21 -27.85 26.48 15.59
C LEU A 21 -26.48 26.48 16.27
N ILE A 22 -25.90 25.30 16.39
CA ILE A 22 -24.46 25.15 16.68
C ILE A 22 -23.77 24.90 15.36
N LEU A 23 -22.98 25.87 14.92
CA LEU A 23 -22.16 25.80 13.72
C LEU A 23 -20.71 25.49 14.05
N VAL A 24 -20.00 24.84 13.14
CA VAL A 24 -18.54 24.64 13.20
C VAL A 24 -17.91 25.17 11.93
N ASP A 25 -16.89 26.02 12.05
CA ASP A 25 -16.11 26.54 10.92
C ASP A 25 -14.95 25.62 10.52
N ASP A 26 -14.25 25.98 9.45
CA ASP A 26 -13.16 25.17 8.87
C ASP A 26 -11.94 25.01 9.80
N ASN A 27 -11.86 25.78 10.88
CA ASN A 27 -10.82 25.66 11.91
C ASN A 27 -11.32 24.93 13.15
N ASP A 28 -12.40 24.15 13.02
CA ASP A 28 -13.09 23.44 14.10
C ASP A 28 -13.60 24.36 15.23
N ARG A 29 -13.76 25.66 14.97
CA ARG A 29 -14.30 26.59 15.98
C ARG A 29 -15.82 26.54 15.97
N ARG A 30 -16.38 26.48 17.18
CA ARG A 30 -17.83 26.45 17.39
C ARG A 30 -18.39 27.86 17.43
N HIS A 31 -19.50 28.07 16.75
CA HIS A 31 -20.28 29.29 16.73
C HIS A 31 -21.73 28.96 17.06
N GLU A 32 -22.33 29.70 17.98
CA GLU A 32 -23.75 29.57 18.32
C GLU A 32 -24.52 30.69 17.63
N VAL A 33 -25.60 30.33 16.94
CA VAL A 33 -26.33 31.22 16.04
C VAL A 33 -27.82 31.05 16.26
N ASN A 34 -28.47 32.13 16.71
CA ASN A 34 -29.92 32.21 16.75
C ASN A 34 -30.43 32.76 15.42
N LEU A 35 -31.33 32.03 14.77
CA LEU A 35 -32.06 32.44 13.58
C LEU A 35 -33.49 32.82 13.97
N ALA A 36 -33.88 34.05 13.66
CA ALA A 36 -35.25 34.52 13.87
C ALA A 36 -36.19 33.97 12.78
N PRO A 37 -37.51 34.01 13.00
CA PRO A 37 -38.49 33.61 11.98
C PRO A 37 -38.29 34.41 10.69
N GLY A 38 -38.04 33.72 9.57
CA GLY A 38 -37.77 34.32 8.25
C GLY A 38 -36.28 34.50 7.90
N ASP A 39 -35.36 34.39 8.87
CA ASP A 39 -33.92 34.47 8.58
C ASP A 39 -33.44 33.28 7.73
N ALA A 40 -34.08 32.11 7.90
CA ALA A 40 -33.82 30.92 7.10
C ALA A 40 -34.00 31.14 5.59
N ASP A 41 -34.85 32.09 5.18
CA ASP A 41 -35.08 32.42 3.77
C ASP A 41 -33.89 33.14 3.13
N THR A 42 -33.01 33.74 3.95
CA THR A 42 -31.76 34.36 3.51
C THR A 42 -30.59 33.38 3.47
N VAL A 43 -30.77 32.18 4.03
CA VAL A 43 -29.75 31.13 4.08
C VAL A 43 -29.83 30.29 2.80
N ARG A 44 -28.79 30.40 1.97
CA ARG A 44 -28.66 29.55 0.79
C ARG A 44 -28.04 28.21 1.19
N ALA A 45 -28.80 27.13 1.05
CA ALA A 45 -28.24 25.78 1.16
C ALA A 45 -27.19 25.55 0.06
N LEU A 46 -25.93 25.33 0.46
CA LEU A 46 -24.87 24.95 -0.46
C LEU A 46 -25.05 23.48 -0.85
N VAL A 47 -25.17 23.21 -2.15
CA VAL A 47 -25.36 21.86 -2.70
C VAL A 47 -24.02 21.11 -2.88
N SER A 48 -22.91 21.86 -2.90
CA SER A 48 -21.54 21.36 -2.88
C SER A 48 -20.66 22.44 -2.26
N ASP A 49 -19.89 22.06 -1.25
CA ASP A 49 -18.95 22.94 -0.56
C ASP A 49 -17.59 23.03 -1.27
N GLY A 50 -17.32 22.18 -2.27
CA GLY A 50 -16.02 22.09 -2.93
C GLY A 50 -14.89 21.57 -2.03
N HIS A 51 -15.22 21.09 -0.82
CA HIS A 51 -14.28 20.61 0.20
C HIS A 51 -14.21 19.08 0.27
N GLY A 52 -14.67 18.39 -0.79
CA GLY A 52 -14.45 16.95 -0.93
C GLY A 52 -12.97 16.64 -0.77
N ASP A 53 -12.63 15.77 0.18
CA ASP A 53 -11.25 15.36 0.44
C ASP A 53 -10.63 14.88 -0.88
N SER A 54 -9.72 15.71 -1.42
CA SER A 54 -9.13 15.48 -2.73
C SER A 54 -8.37 14.15 -2.76
N ALA A 55 -7.79 13.72 -1.63
CA ALA A 55 -7.16 12.42 -1.53
C ALA A 55 -8.19 11.29 -1.65
N ARG A 56 -9.36 11.42 -1.02
CA ARG A 56 -10.44 10.42 -1.14
C ARG A 56 -11.07 10.38 -2.54
N VAL A 57 -11.24 11.52 -3.19
CA VAL A 57 -11.74 11.59 -4.58
C VAL A 57 -10.74 10.95 -5.53
N LEU A 58 -9.45 11.29 -5.41
CA LEU A 58 -8.40 10.70 -6.24
C LEU A 58 -8.24 9.19 -5.96
N ALA A 59 -8.34 8.76 -4.71
CA ALA A 59 -8.34 7.34 -4.35
C ALA A 59 -9.55 6.61 -4.95
N ALA A 60 -10.76 7.18 -4.87
CA ALA A 60 -11.94 6.59 -5.47
C ALA A 60 -11.85 6.52 -7.00
N MET A 61 -11.38 7.59 -7.65
CA MET A 61 -11.11 7.58 -9.09
C MET A 61 -10.08 6.53 -9.48
N TRP A 62 -9.02 6.38 -8.69
CA TRP A 62 -8.02 5.33 -8.88
C TRP A 62 -8.65 3.94 -8.76
N THR A 63 -9.44 3.69 -7.72
CA THR A 63 -10.13 2.40 -7.52
C THR A 63 -11.02 2.07 -8.73
N LEU A 64 -11.83 3.02 -9.20
CA LEU A 64 -12.69 2.82 -10.37
C LEU A 64 -11.89 2.61 -11.66
N TRP A 65 -10.81 3.37 -11.86
CA TRP A 65 -9.92 3.18 -13.00
C TRP A 65 -9.24 1.80 -12.95
N MET A 66 -8.82 1.36 -11.77
CA MET A 66 -8.21 0.06 -11.56
C MET A 66 -9.17 -1.08 -11.77
N ASP A 67 -10.42 -0.98 -11.30
CA ASP A 67 -11.47 -1.98 -11.55
C ASP A 67 -11.75 -2.16 -13.05
N ALA A 68 -11.80 -1.03 -13.79
CA ALA A 68 -11.93 -1.06 -15.25
C ALA A 68 -10.67 -1.61 -15.94
N ALA A 69 -9.48 -1.30 -15.42
CA ALA A 69 -8.21 -1.78 -15.97
C ALA A 69 -7.97 -3.27 -15.67
N SER A 70 -8.34 -3.76 -14.49
CA SER A 70 -8.18 -5.14 -14.02
C SER A 70 -9.10 -6.10 -14.77
N THR A 71 -10.35 -5.70 -15.02
CA THR A 71 -11.31 -6.49 -15.82
C THR A 71 -10.77 -6.80 -17.22
N ASN A 72 -10.05 -5.84 -17.83
CA ASN A 72 -9.37 -6.03 -19.12
C ASN A 72 -7.99 -6.72 -18.98
N ALA A 73 -7.36 -6.57 -17.82
CA ALA A 73 -6.04 -7.13 -17.50
C ALA A 73 -6.07 -8.65 -17.38
N GLU A 74 -7.04 -9.20 -16.63
CA GLU A 74 -7.19 -10.65 -16.43
C GLU A 74 -7.19 -11.38 -17.78
N SER A 75 -7.92 -10.85 -18.77
CA SER A 75 -8.03 -11.44 -20.10
C SER A 75 -6.73 -11.36 -20.94
N SER A 76 -5.92 -10.30 -20.78
CA SER A 76 -4.75 -10.06 -21.64
C SER A 76 -3.43 -10.60 -21.06
N ALA A 77 -3.27 -10.52 -19.74
CA ALA A 77 -2.10 -11.05 -19.04
C ALA A 77 -2.11 -12.59 -18.96
N MET A 78 -3.29 -13.18 -18.67
CA MET A 78 -3.45 -14.64 -18.65
C MET A 78 -3.27 -15.28 -20.03
N ALA A 79 -3.43 -14.52 -21.11
CA ALA A 79 -3.23 -15.02 -22.46
C ALA A 79 -1.75 -15.13 -22.87
N SER A 80 -0.86 -14.38 -22.20
CA SER A 80 0.56 -14.28 -22.59
C SER A 80 1.55 -14.87 -21.57
N MET A 81 1.12 -15.13 -20.33
CA MET A 81 1.95 -15.78 -19.33
C MET A 81 1.76 -17.31 -19.31
N PRO A 82 2.82 -18.10 -19.15
CA PRO A 82 2.72 -19.56 -18.98
C PRO A 82 2.08 -19.96 -17.64
N LEU A 83 1.92 -19.00 -16.71
CA LEU A 83 1.31 -19.18 -15.41
C LEU A 83 -0.23 -19.10 -15.51
N ARG A 84 -0.92 -20.08 -14.91
CA ARG A 84 -2.35 -20.00 -14.59
C ARG A 84 -2.52 -19.86 -13.07
N PRO A 85 -2.82 -18.67 -12.53
CA PRO A 85 -3.00 -18.50 -11.10
C PRO A 85 -4.24 -19.23 -10.59
N TYR A 86 -4.21 -19.62 -9.33
CA TYR A 86 -5.40 -20.10 -8.62
C TYR A 86 -6.35 -18.94 -8.31
N ALA A 87 -7.64 -19.23 -8.13
CA ALA A 87 -8.66 -18.20 -7.92
C ALA A 87 -8.34 -17.27 -6.75
N HIS A 88 -7.88 -17.82 -5.62
CA HIS A 88 -7.48 -17.02 -4.45
C HIS A 88 -6.28 -16.10 -4.70
N GLN A 89 -5.38 -16.48 -5.62
CA GLN A 89 -4.25 -15.66 -6.03
C GLN A 89 -4.71 -14.51 -6.92
N THR A 90 -5.65 -14.78 -7.83
CA THR A 90 -6.30 -13.75 -8.65
C THR A 90 -7.04 -12.74 -7.77
N THR A 91 -7.88 -13.20 -6.83
CA THR A 91 -8.61 -12.31 -5.91
C THR A 91 -7.66 -11.44 -5.08
N ALA A 92 -6.57 -12.02 -4.56
CA ALA A 92 -5.57 -11.26 -3.81
C ALA A 92 -4.92 -10.17 -4.67
N VAL A 93 -4.48 -10.50 -5.89
CA VAL A 93 -3.77 -9.55 -6.75
C VAL A 93 -4.71 -8.51 -7.35
N TYR A 94 -5.76 -8.93 -8.04
CA TYR A 94 -6.64 -8.04 -8.80
C TYR A 94 -7.72 -7.39 -7.94
N GLY A 95 -8.19 -8.08 -6.90
CA GLY A 95 -9.24 -7.57 -6.01
C GLY A 95 -8.70 -6.75 -4.83
N ALA A 96 -7.55 -7.13 -4.25
CA ALA A 96 -7.03 -6.46 -3.06
C ALA A 96 -5.80 -5.57 -3.36
N MET A 97 -4.81 -6.06 -4.12
CA MET A 97 -3.53 -5.34 -4.29
C MET A 97 -3.59 -4.24 -5.36
N LEU A 98 -4.05 -4.56 -6.59
CA LEU A 98 -4.07 -3.59 -7.71
C LEU A 98 -4.89 -2.32 -7.45
N PRO A 99 -6.06 -2.38 -6.78
CA PRO A 99 -6.84 -1.18 -6.50
C PRO A 99 -6.14 -0.17 -5.58
N GLN A 100 -5.00 -0.51 -4.97
CA GLN A 100 -4.28 0.39 -4.08
C GLN A 100 -3.26 1.26 -4.85
N PRO A 101 -3.40 2.60 -4.84
CA PRO A 101 -2.52 3.50 -5.59
C PRO A 101 -1.08 3.47 -5.09
N LEU A 102 -0.91 3.50 -3.76
CA LEU A 102 0.36 3.46 -3.06
C LEU A 102 0.40 2.20 -2.19
N LEU A 103 0.41 1.03 -2.83
CA LEU A 103 0.36 -0.28 -2.15
C LEU A 103 1.32 -0.31 -0.94
N ARG A 104 0.74 -0.37 0.25
CA ARG A 104 1.42 -0.71 1.51
C ARG A 104 0.70 -1.92 2.07
N PHE A 105 1.28 -3.09 1.85
CA PHE A 105 0.52 -4.33 1.95
C PHE A 105 1.31 -5.45 2.57
N LEU A 106 0.63 -6.26 3.38
CA LEU A 106 1.19 -7.46 3.99
C LEU A 106 0.45 -8.70 3.46
N LEU A 107 1.20 -9.61 2.85
CA LEU A 107 0.77 -10.96 2.49
C LEU A 107 1.19 -11.94 3.59
N ALA A 108 0.28 -12.25 4.51
CA ALA A 108 0.53 -13.08 5.69
C ALA A 108 -0.14 -14.47 5.65
N ASP A 109 -0.40 -15.04 4.46
CA ASP A 109 -0.91 -16.41 4.31
C ASP A 109 0.04 -17.56 4.79
N GLU A 110 -0.48 -18.78 4.92
CA GLU A 110 0.31 -19.99 5.18
C GLU A 110 1.43 -20.28 4.14
N PRO A 111 2.49 -21.02 4.53
CA PRO A 111 3.49 -21.53 3.58
C PRO A 111 2.86 -22.35 2.45
N GLY A 112 3.28 -22.09 1.21
CA GLY A 112 2.83 -22.87 0.03
C GLY A 112 1.61 -22.29 -0.70
N THR A 113 0.98 -21.24 -0.19
CA THR A 113 -0.15 -20.52 -0.83
C THR A 113 0.21 -19.75 -2.10
N GLY A 114 1.51 -19.61 -2.38
CA GLY A 114 2.04 -19.02 -3.61
C GLY A 114 2.26 -17.51 -3.56
N LYS A 115 2.71 -16.97 -2.42
CA LYS A 115 3.04 -15.53 -2.25
C LYS A 115 4.00 -14.99 -3.28
N THR A 116 5.05 -15.75 -3.60
CA THR A 116 6.01 -15.41 -4.66
C THR A 116 5.31 -15.22 -6.01
N ILE A 117 4.34 -16.08 -6.32
CA ILE A 117 3.52 -15.98 -7.54
C ILE A 117 2.63 -14.74 -7.50
N MET A 118 1.95 -14.48 -6.37
CA MET A 118 1.10 -13.30 -6.20
C MET A 118 1.89 -11.99 -6.34
N ALA A 119 3.05 -11.89 -5.68
CA ALA A 119 3.93 -10.74 -5.79
C ALA A 119 4.48 -10.57 -7.21
N GLY A 120 4.90 -11.65 -7.85
CA GLY A 120 5.35 -11.64 -9.23
C GLY A 120 4.28 -11.16 -10.21
N LEU A 121 3.04 -11.66 -10.07
CA LEU A 121 1.90 -11.22 -10.85
C LEU A 121 1.60 -9.73 -10.64
N TYR A 122 1.57 -9.27 -9.40
CA TYR A 122 1.38 -7.86 -9.09
C TYR A 122 2.44 -6.97 -9.76
N ILE A 123 3.73 -7.35 -9.67
CA ILE A 123 4.83 -6.62 -10.32
C ILE A 123 4.58 -6.51 -11.82
N ARG A 124 4.22 -7.62 -12.47
CA ARG A 124 4.02 -7.64 -13.93
C ARG A 124 2.82 -6.84 -14.37
N GLU A 125 1.71 -6.91 -13.64
CA GLU A 125 0.55 -6.10 -13.96
C GLU A 125 0.82 -4.61 -13.79
N MET A 126 1.50 -4.21 -12.72
CA MET A 126 1.87 -2.81 -12.52
C MET A 126 2.86 -2.31 -13.59
N GLN A 127 3.77 -3.18 -14.07
CA GLN A 127 4.65 -2.89 -15.21
C GLN A 127 3.86 -2.76 -16.52
N ARG A 128 2.91 -3.65 -16.78
CA ARG A 128 2.04 -3.62 -17.97
C ARG A 128 1.18 -2.35 -18.01
N LEU A 129 0.71 -1.90 -16.85
CA LEU A 129 -0.03 -0.65 -16.69
C LEU A 129 0.86 0.61 -16.73
N GLY A 130 2.19 0.46 -16.73
CA GLY A 130 3.15 1.58 -16.75
C GLY A 130 3.26 2.34 -15.42
N LEU A 131 2.83 1.73 -14.31
CA LEU A 131 2.74 2.37 -12.98
C LEU A 131 3.92 2.04 -12.06
N VAL A 132 4.60 0.94 -12.35
CA VAL A 132 5.84 0.51 -11.72
C VAL A 132 6.83 0.21 -12.83
N ARG A 133 8.00 0.82 -12.78
CA ARG A 133 9.11 0.50 -13.67
C ARG A 133 10.20 -0.19 -12.87
N ARG A 134 10.76 0.49 -11.87
CA ARG A 134 11.89 -0.01 -11.08
C ARG A 134 11.41 -0.74 -9.83
N THR A 135 11.70 -2.04 -9.76
CA THR A 135 11.30 -2.91 -8.65
C THR A 135 12.53 -3.53 -7.99
N LEU A 136 12.54 -3.49 -6.66
CA LEU A 136 13.52 -4.18 -5.83
C LEU A 136 12.85 -5.28 -5.00
N ILE A 137 13.34 -6.51 -5.13
CA ILE A 137 12.97 -7.63 -4.26
C ILE A 137 14.10 -7.83 -3.25
N VAL A 138 13.76 -7.82 -1.97
CA VAL A 138 14.67 -8.08 -0.86
C VAL A 138 14.27 -9.42 -0.24
N CYS A 139 15.16 -10.39 -0.28
CA CYS A 139 14.88 -11.74 0.23
C CYS A 139 16.07 -12.31 1.02
N PRO A 140 15.88 -13.38 1.79
CA PRO A 140 17.00 -14.22 2.24
C PRO A 140 17.95 -14.63 1.10
N ALA A 141 19.25 -14.69 1.36
CA ALA A 141 20.24 -15.04 0.34
C ALA A 141 19.96 -16.37 -0.39
N ASN A 142 19.42 -17.37 0.31
CA ASN A 142 19.08 -18.67 -0.25
C ASN A 142 17.85 -18.65 -1.19
N LEU A 143 17.05 -17.58 -1.17
CA LEU A 143 15.86 -17.44 -2.02
C LEU A 143 16.11 -16.62 -3.29
N ALA A 144 17.24 -15.92 -3.40
CA ALA A 144 17.51 -15.03 -4.53
C ALA A 144 17.51 -15.79 -5.87
N SER A 145 18.17 -16.95 -5.95
CA SER A 145 18.16 -17.78 -7.16
C SER A 145 16.77 -18.30 -7.49
N LYS A 146 16.01 -18.72 -6.46
CA LYS A 146 14.62 -19.18 -6.66
C LYS A 146 13.74 -18.09 -7.26
N TRP A 147 13.86 -16.84 -6.77
CA TRP A 147 13.13 -15.71 -7.34
C TRP A 147 13.47 -15.51 -8.82
N ILE A 148 14.75 -15.58 -9.19
CA ILE A 148 15.19 -15.46 -10.59
C ILE A 148 14.60 -16.60 -11.43
N ASP A 149 14.72 -17.84 -10.96
CA ASP A 149 14.21 -19.02 -11.66
C ASP A 149 12.70 -18.97 -11.86
N ASP A 150 11.94 -18.56 -10.83
CA ASP A 150 10.49 -18.40 -10.93
C ASP A 150 10.12 -17.26 -11.89
N PHE A 151 10.88 -16.17 -11.92
CA PHE A 151 10.66 -15.09 -12.88
C PHE A 151 10.92 -15.53 -14.32
N GLU A 152 12.03 -16.22 -14.57
CA GLU A 152 12.37 -16.77 -15.89
C GLU A 152 11.32 -17.78 -16.37
N ARG A 153 10.88 -18.68 -15.48
CA ARG A 153 9.96 -19.76 -15.83
C ARG A 153 8.52 -19.29 -16.01
N LEU A 154 8.04 -18.40 -15.15
CA LEU A 154 6.60 -18.13 -15.01
C LEU A 154 6.20 -16.69 -15.36
N LEU A 155 7.12 -15.74 -15.23
CA LEU A 155 6.80 -14.32 -15.27
C LEU A 155 7.55 -13.58 -16.39
N GLY A 156 8.18 -14.26 -17.34
CA GLY A 156 8.82 -13.65 -18.51
C GLY A 156 10.23 -13.07 -18.28
N GLY A 157 10.91 -13.44 -17.20
CA GLY A 157 12.35 -13.24 -17.00
C GLY A 157 12.84 -11.81 -16.74
N GLY A 158 14.16 -11.60 -16.77
CA GLY A 158 14.76 -10.27 -16.64
C GLY A 158 14.97 -9.78 -15.20
N LEU A 159 14.64 -10.59 -14.20
CA LEU A 159 15.05 -10.35 -12.81
C LEU A 159 16.56 -10.63 -12.68
N ARG A 160 17.32 -9.65 -12.17
CA ARG A 160 18.78 -9.79 -11.97
C ARG A 160 19.15 -9.65 -10.50
N GLN A 161 20.21 -10.33 -10.09
CA GLN A 161 20.72 -10.23 -8.73
C GLN A 161 21.66 -9.02 -8.58
N ILE A 162 21.45 -8.23 -7.53
CA ILE A 162 22.42 -7.24 -7.06
C ILE A 162 23.48 -7.95 -6.23
N THR A 163 24.72 -7.77 -6.63
CA THR A 163 25.90 -8.24 -5.91
C THR A 163 26.83 -7.06 -5.60
N ALA A 164 27.85 -7.29 -4.78
CA ALA A 164 28.90 -6.29 -4.58
C ALA A 164 29.63 -5.92 -5.90
N ALA A 165 29.69 -6.82 -6.89
CA ALA A 165 30.25 -6.51 -8.21
C ALA A 165 29.34 -5.56 -8.99
N THR A 166 28.03 -5.81 -9.00
CA THR A 166 27.02 -4.95 -9.65
C THR A 166 27.15 -3.49 -9.21
N VAL A 167 27.38 -3.25 -7.92
CA VAL A 167 27.55 -1.90 -7.36
C VAL A 167 28.92 -1.30 -7.71
N ARG A 168 30.00 -2.08 -7.63
CA ARG A 168 31.34 -1.60 -8.02
C ARG A 168 31.43 -1.20 -9.50
N GLU A 169 30.63 -1.85 -10.34
CA GLU A 169 30.55 -1.61 -11.78
C GLU A 169 29.52 -0.54 -12.16
N ASP A 170 28.83 0.07 -11.18
CA ASP A 170 27.73 1.02 -11.40
C ASP A 170 26.62 0.50 -12.34
N ALA A 171 26.38 -0.82 -12.29
CA ALA A 171 25.52 -1.51 -13.24
C ALA A 171 24.03 -1.48 -12.86
N LEU A 172 23.65 -0.83 -11.75
CA LEU A 172 22.25 -0.78 -11.28
C LEU A 172 21.30 -0.15 -12.29
N ASN A 173 21.78 0.80 -13.09
CA ASN A 173 21.00 1.45 -14.15
C ASN A 173 20.85 0.62 -15.43
N SER A 174 21.47 -0.56 -15.50
CA SER A 174 21.35 -1.46 -16.65
C SER A 174 20.07 -2.32 -16.65
N ASN A 175 19.30 -2.29 -15.55
CA ASN A 175 18.08 -3.08 -15.42
C ASN A 175 17.08 -2.37 -14.50
N ASP A 176 15.80 -2.73 -14.67
CA ASP A 176 14.69 -2.16 -13.90
C ASP A 176 14.15 -3.16 -12.84
N LEU A 177 14.50 -4.44 -12.92
CA LEU A 177 13.99 -5.47 -12.03
C LEU A 177 15.11 -6.20 -11.30
N TRP A 178 15.23 -5.97 -9.99
CA TRP A 178 16.36 -6.45 -9.20
C TRP A 178 15.93 -7.27 -7.99
N VAL A 179 16.75 -8.27 -7.64
CA VAL A 179 16.70 -8.97 -6.36
C VAL A 179 18.00 -8.78 -5.60
N VAL A 180 17.94 -8.55 -4.30
CA VAL A 180 19.11 -8.44 -3.42
C VAL A 180 18.90 -9.27 -2.18
N SER A 181 19.98 -9.89 -1.68
CA SER A 181 19.89 -10.56 -0.39
C SER A 181 19.87 -9.55 0.75
N LEU A 182 19.01 -9.79 1.73
CA LEU A 182 18.93 -8.97 2.95
C LEU A 182 20.27 -8.95 3.69
N GLU A 183 20.98 -10.08 3.70
CA GLU A 183 22.32 -10.20 4.30
C GLU A 183 23.33 -9.26 3.63
N LEU A 184 23.40 -9.26 2.30
CA LEU A 184 24.33 -8.38 1.57
C LEU A 184 23.97 -6.91 1.80
N ALA A 185 22.69 -6.58 1.66
CA ALA A 185 22.20 -5.23 1.89
C ALA A 185 22.48 -4.77 3.32
N ALA A 186 22.43 -5.65 4.32
CA ALA A 186 22.65 -5.27 5.71
C ALA A 186 24.13 -5.06 6.09
N VAL A 187 25.05 -5.78 5.47
CA VAL A 187 26.47 -5.77 5.86
C VAL A 187 27.37 -4.92 4.98
N ASN A 188 26.94 -4.59 3.75
CA ASN A 188 27.78 -3.88 2.78
C ASN A 188 27.32 -2.42 2.62
N PRO A 189 28.08 -1.44 3.14
CA PRO A 189 27.70 -0.03 3.07
C PRO A 189 27.60 0.52 1.64
N ALA A 190 28.43 0.04 0.71
CA ALA A 190 28.36 0.47 -0.69
C ALA A 190 27.06 -0.01 -1.34
N VAL A 191 26.63 -1.23 -1.03
CA VAL A 191 25.33 -1.75 -1.48
C VAL A 191 24.19 -0.96 -0.84
N GLN A 192 24.24 -0.66 0.46
CA GLN A 192 23.23 0.17 1.13
C GLN A 192 23.09 1.54 0.45
N ASP A 193 24.20 2.22 0.21
CA ASP A 193 24.20 3.53 -0.41
C ASP A 193 23.64 3.49 -1.83
N ALA A 194 23.95 2.43 -2.59
CA ALA A 194 23.47 2.25 -3.95
C ALA A 194 21.97 1.88 -4.01
N LEU A 195 21.44 1.22 -2.98
CA LEU A 195 20.03 0.85 -2.88
C LEU A 195 19.11 1.98 -2.42
N ARG A 196 19.67 3.09 -1.94
CA ARG A 196 18.90 4.23 -1.43
C ARG A 196 17.81 4.69 -2.42
N PRO A 197 16.53 4.75 -2.02
CA PRO A 197 15.45 5.09 -2.94
C PRO A 197 15.60 6.48 -3.60
N ASP A 198 16.20 7.46 -2.90
CA ASP A 198 16.50 8.79 -3.43
C ASP A 198 17.52 8.80 -4.57
N LYS A 199 18.34 7.74 -4.68
CA LYS A 199 19.33 7.56 -5.75
C LYS A 199 18.86 6.56 -6.81
N ALA A 200 18.36 5.41 -6.37
CA ALA A 200 17.99 4.31 -7.25
C ALA A 200 16.62 4.51 -7.91
N GLY A 201 15.72 5.31 -7.32
CA GLY A 201 14.40 5.61 -7.87
C GLY A 201 13.49 4.38 -7.94
N TRP A 202 13.40 3.62 -6.85
CA TRP A 202 12.51 2.46 -6.76
C TRP A 202 11.04 2.91 -6.75
N ASP A 203 10.21 2.29 -7.57
CA ASP A 203 8.75 2.49 -7.56
C ASP A 203 8.04 1.51 -6.61
N LEU A 204 8.66 0.34 -6.41
CA LEU A 204 8.15 -0.76 -5.60
C LEU A 204 9.31 -1.50 -4.92
N VAL A 205 9.14 -1.77 -3.62
CA VAL A 205 9.99 -2.73 -2.89
C VAL A 205 9.15 -3.90 -2.40
N VAL A 206 9.66 -5.11 -2.57
CA VAL A 206 9.08 -6.35 -2.04
C VAL A 206 10.02 -6.94 -1.00
N PHE A 207 9.52 -7.28 0.18
CA PHE A 207 10.26 -7.99 1.21
C PHE A 207 9.72 -9.39 1.37
N ASP A 208 10.55 -10.37 1.03
CA ASP A 208 10.29 -11.77 1.30
C ASP A 208 10.85 -12.15 2.67
N GLU A 209 10.13 -13.00 3.39
CA GLU A 209 10.38 -13.33 4.80
C GLU A 209 10.52 -12.08 5.68
N ALA A 210 9.53 -11.18 5.60
CA ALA A 210 9.50 -9.92 6.33
C ALA A 210 9.63 -10.07 7.86
N HIS A 211 9.31 -11.26 8.42
CA HIS A 211 9.55 -11.59 9.82
C HIS A 211 11.03 -11.49 10.24
N ARG A 212 11.98 -11.42 9.29
CA ARG A 212 13.41 -11.20 9.57
C ARG A 212 13.77 -9.75 9.84
N LEU A 213 12.89 -8.79 9.54
CA LEU A 213 13.14 -7.36 9.73
C LEU A 213 12.91 -6.93 11.19
N THR A 214 13.42 -7.70 12.15
CA THR A 214 13.19 -7.46 13.58
C THR A 214 14.07 -6.31 14.11
N PRO A 215 13.59 -5.54 15.10
CA PRO A 215 14.41 -4.51 15.76
C PRO A 215 15.71 -5.05 16.40
N THR A 216 15.74 -6.33 16.76
CA THR A 216 16.92 -7.00 17.31
C THR A 216 17.99 -7.24 16.23
N ALA A 217 17.61 -7.41 14.97
CA ALA A 217 18.50 -7.49 13.84
C ALA A 217 18.75 -6.09 13.26
N VAL A 218 19.54 -5.28 13.96
CA VAL A 218 19.72 -3.83 13.68
C VAL A 218 20.01 -3.53 12.20
N GLY A 219 20.91 -4.28 11.55
CA GLY A 219 21.22 -4.07 10.14
C GLY A 219 20.05 -4.39 9.20
N PHE A 220 19.29 -5.44 9.49
CA PHE A 220 18.12 -5.84 8.69
C PHE A 220 17.00 -4.81 8.86
N HIS A 221 16.75 -4.41 10.12
CA HIS A 221 15.79 -3.38 10.47
C HIS A 221 16.09 -2.03 9.80
N GLN A 222 17.38 -1.63 9.77
CA GLN A 222 17.80 -0.41 9.11
C GLN A 222 17.53 -0.42 7.60
N VAL A 223 17.86 -1.53 6.93
CA VAL A 223 17.59 -1.71 5.50
C VAL A 223 16.09 -1.70 5.22
N GLY A 224 15.31 -2.46 6.00
CA GLY A 224 13.85 -2.50 5.91
C GLY A 224 13.24 -1.10 6.04
N ARG A 225 13.62 -0.34 7.07
CA ARG A 225 13.13 1.02 7.28
C ARG A 225 13.53 1.97 6.14
N MET A 226 14.79 1.94 5.73
CA MET A 226 15.31 2.82 4.67
C MET A 226 14.53 2.64 3.37
N LEU A 227 14.29 1.39 2.96
CA LEU A 227 13.63 1.07 1.71
C LEU A 227 12.11 1.28 1.80
N SER A 228 11.45 0.78 2.84
CA SER A 228 9.99 0.87 2.96
C SER A 228 9.51 2.31 3.06
N VAL A 229 10.12 3.14 3.92
CA VAL A 229 9.65 4.50 4.16
C VAL A 229 9.85 5.41 2.94
N ASN A 230 10.94 5.20 2.18
CA ASN A 230 11.32 6.11 1.09
C ASN A 230 10.96 5.60 -0.31
N THR A 231 10.35 4.43 -0.43
CA THR A 231 9.82 3.90 -1.71
C THR A 231 8.31 4.11 -1.74
N PRO A 232 7.68 4.52 -2.86
CA PRO A 232 6.24 4.79 -2.91
C PRO A 232 5.35 3.58 -2.55
N ARG A 233 5.76 2.37 -2.92
CA ARG A 233 5.03 1.12 -2.69
C ARG A 233 5.89 0.10 -1.96
N ALA A 234 5.32 -0.58 -0.98
CA ALA A 234 5.96 -1.67 -0.24
C ALA A 234 5.02 -2.86 -0.09
N LEU A 235 5.50 -4.03 -0.52
CA LEU A 235 4.83 -5.31 -0.33
C LEU A 235 5.68 -6.17 0.61
N LEU A 236 5.13 -6.52 1.77
CA LEU A 236 5.76 -7.42 2.72
C LEU A 236 5.11 -8.79 2.60
N MET A 237 5.92 -9.84 2.64
CA MET A 237 5.45 -11.23 2.60
C MET A 237 6.09 -12.00 3.74
N THR A 238 5.31 -12.79 4.45
CA THR A 238 5.80 -13.59 5.58
C THR A 238 4.83 -14.71 5.88
N ALA A 239 5.30 -15.93 6.11
CA ALA A 239 4.45 -17.02 6.57
C ALA A 239 4.33 -17.11 8.11
N MET A 240 4.90 -16.12 8.81
CA MET A 240 4.92 -16.03 10.27
C MET A 240 4.32 -14.69 10.72
N ALA A 241 3.75 -14.68 11.92
CA ALA A 241 3.29 -13.46 12.57
C ALA A 241 4.40 -12.41 12.66
N LEU A 242 4.01 -11.14 12.53
CA LEU A 242 4.88 -9.98 12.66
C LEU A 242 4.59 -9.23 13.96
N ASP A 243 5.59 -8.58 14.52
CA ASP A 243 5.41 -7.65 15.62
C ASP A 243 4.99 -6.24 15.15
N GLU A 244 4.53 -5.39 16.09
CA GLU A 244 4.11 -4.01 15.80
C GLU A 244 5.17 -3.17 15.08
N ARG A 245 6.45 -3.38 15.41
CA ARG A 245 7.55 -2.59 14.84
C ARG A 245 7.85 -3.02 13.40
N GLN A 246 7.68 -4.30 13.09
CA GLN A 246 7.76 -4.81 11.72
C GLN A 246 6.59 -4.30 10.87
N ILE A 247 5.39 -4.25 11.45
CA ILE A 247 4.21 -3.70 10.78
C ILE A 247 4.33 -2.18 10.59
N SER A 248 5.05 -1.49 11.49
CA SER A 248 5.27 -0.04 11.39
C SER A 248 5.97 0.40 10.09
N TYR A 249 6.65 -0.49 9.36
CA TYR A 249 7.22 -0.17 8.06
C TYR A 249 6.19 0.16 6.98
N LEU A 250 4.94 -0.25 7.18
CA LEU A 250 3.87 -0.05 6.22
C LEU A 250 3.17 1.32 6.34
N GLN A 251 3.60 2.20 7.26
CA GLN A 251 3.03 3.54 7.58
C GLN A 251 1.99 4.08 6.57
N GLY A 252 0.77 4.36 7.02
CA GLY A 252 -0.34 4.87 6.19
C GLY A 252 -1.56 3.94 6.21
N THR A 253 -2.56 4.19 5.34
CA THR A 253 -3.71 3.28 5.17
C THR A 253 -3.23 1.99 4.52
N VAL A 254 -2.90 1.02 5.36
CA VAL A 254 -2.50 -0.33 4.97
C VAL A 254 -3.77 -1.17 4.79
N ASN A 255 -3.79 -1.97 3.72
CA ASN A 255 -4.70 -3.11 3.62
C ASN A 255 -3.87 -4.38 3.86
N LEU A 256 -4.41 -5.33 4.61
CA LEU A 256 -3.78 -6.61 4.88
C LEU A 256 -4.59 -7.72 4.23
N VAL A 257 -3.92 -8.74 3.67
CA VAL A 257 -4.58 -10.00 3.29
C VAL A 257 -3.87 -11.15 3.99
N ALA A 258 -4.62 -11.82 4.85
CA ALA A 258 -4.24 -13.04 5.56
C ALA A 258 -5.46 -13.98 5.65
N ASP A 259 -5.23 -15.22 6.05
CA ASP A 259 -6.30 -16.10 6.51
C ASP A 259 -6.94 -15.57 7.81
N ALA A 260 -8.09 -16.12 8.20
CA ALA A 260 -8.86 -15.66 9.35
C ALA A 260 -8.05 -15.72 10.66
N ASP A 261 -7.20 -16.74 10.82
CA ASP A 261 -6.38 -16.93 12.02
C ASP A 261 -5.26 -15.88 12.08
N GLY A 262 -4.59 -15.58 10.96
CA GLY A 262 -3.56 -14.55 10.86
C GLY A 262 -4.11 -13.13 11.02
N VAL A 263 -5.36 -12.86 10.61
CA VAL A 263 -6.02 -11.58 10.91
C VAL A 263 -6.31 -11.47 12.41
N ALA A 264 -6.81 -12.53 13.06
CA ALA A 264 -7.12 -12.52 14.49
C ALA A 264 -5.87 -12.32 15.36
N GLU A 265 -4.73 -12.93 14.99
CA GLU A 265 -3.46 -12.74 15.71
C GLU A 265 -2.92 -11.31 15.64
N LEU A 266 -3.20 -10.60 14.54
CA LEU A 266 -2.70 -9.25 14.30
C LEU A 266 -3.73 -8.15 14.61
N GLU A 267 -4.99 -8.50 14.86
CA GLU A 267 -6.12 -7.56 14.96
C GLU A 267 -5.86 -6.40 15.93
N GLN A 268 -5.38 -6.67 17.15
CA GLN A 268 -5.10 -5.63 18.14
C GLN A 268 -4.01 -4.65 17.69
N ILE A 269 -2.98 -5.18 17.00
CA ILE A 269 -1.88 -4.38 16.46
C ILE A 269 -2.36 -3.53 15.29
N LEU A 270 -3.17 -4.11 14.39
CA LEU A 270 -3.69 -3.44 13.22
C LEU A 270 -4.64 -2.30 13.61
N VAL A 271 -5.52 -2.53 14.59
CA VAL A 271 -6.40 -1.49 15.17
C VAL A 271 -5.58 -0.37 15.81
N GLY A 272 -4.55 -0.71 16.59
CA GLY A 272 -3.67 0.28 17.24
C GLY A 272 -2.89 1.17 16.26
N LEU A 273 -2.64 0.67 15.05
CA LEU A 273 -1.91 1.38 13.99
C LEU A 273 -2.82 2.02 12.92
N GLY A 274 -4.15 1.90 13.04
CA GLY A 274 -5.10 2.43 12.06
C GLY A 274 -5.06 1.70 10.70
N ILE A 275 -4.69 0.43 10.72
CA ILE A 275 -4.54 -0.43 9.54
C ILE A 275 -5.84 -1.17 9.26
N SER A 276 -6.31 -1.18 8.01
CA SER A 276 -7.45 -1.97 7.58
C SER A 276 -7.00 -3.38 7.19
N ALA A 277 -7.79 -4.40 7.54
CA ALA A 277 -7.51 -5.80 7.21
C ALA A 277 -8.65 -6.37 6.36
N THR A 278 -8.29 -7.15 5.35
CA THR A 278 -9.22 -7.92 4.53
C THR A 278 -8.91 -9.40 4.77
N VAL A 279 -9.84 -10.10 5.42
CA VAL A 279 -9.80 -11.56 5.55
C VAL A 279 -10.12 -12.16 4.19
N LYS A 280 -9.35 -13.16 3.74
CA LYS A 280 -9.78 -13.99 2.60
C LYS A 280 -10.96 -14.85 3.05
N ASP A 281 -12.14 -14.60 2.50
CA ASP A 281 -13.18 -15.63 2.48
C ASP A 281 -12.67 -16.76 1.57
N MET A 282 -12.42 -17.93 2.16
CA MET A 282 -12.04 -19.16 1.43
C MET A 282 -13.19 -19.72 0.62
#